data_AF-A0A2N2P885-F1
#
_entry.id   AF-A0A2N2P885-F1
#
_cell.length_a   1.000
_cell.length_b   1.000
_cell.length_c   1.000
_cell.angle_alpha   90.00
_cell.angle_beta   90.00
_cell.angle_gamma   90.00
#
_symmetry.space_group_name_H-M   'P 1'
#
loop_
_entity.id
_entity.type
_entity.pdbx_description
1 polymer ?
#
loop_
_entity_poly.entity_id
_entity_poly.type
_entity_poly.pdbx_seq_one_letter_code
_entity_poly.pdbx_strand_id
1 'polypeptide(L)'
;MTVLNISVRSKFATSTTRAFTLVEIMVVIAVIAIVVAIATPTWLRQREISRGRACQENLFKIDGAKEQYALEYRASNGTTVDMTQLLTPPNATAGAGEGYLKAIPTCFANGTYTVNAIGAVPVCSIGATAFLEPHVMQE
;
A
#
# COMPACT_ATOMS: atom_id res chain seq x y z
N MET A 1 39.71 21.13 -53.29
CA MET A 1 38.53 20.76 -54.10
C MET A 1 37.90 19.58 -53.38
N THR A 2 36.89 19.70 -52.54
CA THR A 2 35.70 20.56 -52.57
C THR A 2 35.17 20.75 -51.14
N VAL A 3 34.75 21.97 -50.79
CA VAL A 3 33.88 22.21 -49.64
C VAL A 3 32.44 22.05 -50.12
N LEU A 4 31.67 21.12 -49.54
CA LEU A 4 30.22 21.07 -49.77
C LEU A 4 29.55 22.11 -48.87
N ASN A 5 28.99 23.13 -49.51
CA ASN A 5 28.21 24.18 -48.88
C ASN A 5 26.76 23.69 -48.69
N ILE A 6 26.39 23.32 -47.46
CA ILE A 6 25.01 22.94 -47.11
C ILE A 6 24.23 24.20 -46.72
N SER A 7 23.33 24.62 -47.63
CA SER A 7 22.40 25.73 -47.39
C SER A 7 21.12 25.19 -46.74
N VAL A 8 20.98 25.33 -45.42
CA VAL A 8 19.73 25.04 -44.72
C VAL A 8 18.83 26.29 -44.79
N ARG A 9 17.96 26.36 -45.79
CA ARG A 9 16.84 27.31 -45.80
C ARG A 9 15.70 26.76 -44.93
N SER A 10 15.64 27.17 -43.67
CA SER A 10 14.44 26.99 -42.85
C SER A 10 13.34 27.95 -43.33
N LYS A 11 12.25 27.41 -43.88
CA LYS A 11 10.97 28.11 -44.00
C LYS A 11 10.16 27.82 -42.74
N PHE A 12 10.35 28.61 -41.68
CA PHE A 12 9.38 28.62 -40.59
C PHE A 12 8.07 29.22 -41.12
N ALA A 13 7.12 28.36 -41.46
CA ALA A 13 5.74 28.76 -41.70
C ALA A 13 5.19 29.28 -40.36
N THR A 14 4.79 30.56 -40.34
CA THR A 14 4.12 31.18 -39.20
C THR A 14 2.73 30.56 -39.05
N SER A 15 2.63 29.52 -38.22
CA SER A 15 1.35 29.07 -37.67
C SER A 15 0.74 30.23 -36.88
N THR A 16 -0.46 30.66 -37.26
CA THR A 16 -1.27 31.64 -36.54
C THR A 16 -1.48 31.13 -35.11
N THR A 17 -0.60 31.55 -34.22
CA THR A 17 -0.63 31.12 -32.82
C THR A 17 -1.78 31.89 -32.19
N ARG A 18 -2.86 31.19 -31.84
CA ARG A 18 -3.97 31.80 -31.09
C ARG A 18 -3.44 32.18 -29.72
N ALA A 19 -3.35 33.48 -29.45
CA ALA A 19 -3.04 33.98 -28.11
C ALA A 19 -4.25 33.70 -27.21
N PHE A 20 -4.03 32.98 -26.11
CA PHE A 20 -5.01 32.81 -25.04
C PHE A 20 -5.34 34.19 -24.44
N THR A 21 -6.62 34.45 -24.21
CA THR A 21 -7.02 35.69 -23.52
C THR A 21 -6.69 35.56 -22.03
N LEU A 22 -6.27 36.66 -21.39
CA LEU A 22 -5.95 36.68 -19.95
C LEU A 22 -7.16 36.22 -19.11
N VAL A 23 -8.36 36.58 -19.56
CA VAL A 23 -9.65 36.20 -18.94
C VAL A 23 -9.86 34.68 -18.96
N GLU A 24 -9.50 34.02 -20.06
CA GLU A 24 -9.66 32.57 -20.21
C GLU A 24 -8.78 31.80 -19.22
N ILE A 25 -7.59 32.30 -18.90
CA ILE A 25 -6.75 31.70 -17.86
C ILE A 25 -7.30 32.02 -16.45
N MET A 26 -7.82 33.22 -16.20
CA MET A 26 -8.35 33.58 -14.87
C MET A 26 -9.56 32.73 -14.46
N VAL A 27 -10.48 32.44 -15.37
CA VAL A 27 -11.64 31.60 -15.05
C VAL A 27 -11.23 30.15 -14.79
N VAL A 28 -10.24 29.63 -15.54
CA VAL A 28 -9.75 28.26 -15.38
C VAL A 28 -9.13 28.06 -14.01
N ILE A 29 -8.24 28.97 -13.57
CA ILE A 29 -7.63 28.85 -12.23
C ILE A 29 -8.65 29.01 -11.11
N ALA A 30 -9.68 29.85 -11.30
CA ALA A 30 -10.76 30.03 -10.32
C ALA A 30 -11.55 28.73 -10.12
N VAL A 31 -11.89 28.03 -11.21
CA VAL A 31 -12.61 26.75 -11.13
C VAL A 31 -11.73 25.65 -10.54
N ILE A 32 -10.45 25.55 -10.94
CA ILE A 32 -9.51 24.57 -10.39
C ILE A 32 -9.36 24.75 -8.87
N ALA A 33 -9.25 26.00 -8.39
CA ALA A 33 -9.12 26.29 -6.97
C ALA A 33 -10.32 25.78 -6.15
N ILE A 34 -11.55 25.94 -6.66
CA ILE A 34 -12.78 25.46 -6.01
C ILE A 34 -12.79 23.93 -5.94
N VAL A 35 -12.45 23.24 -7.04
CA VAL A 35 -12.44 21.78 -7.08
C VAL A 35 -11.39 21.20 -6.13
N VAL A 36 -10.17 21.74 -6.14
CA VAL A 36 -9.07 21.27 -5.28
C VAL A 36 -9.40 21.48 -3.80
N ALA A 37 -9.99 22.63 -3.43
CA ALA A 37 -10.35 22.93 -2.05
C ALA A 37 -11.27 21.87 -1.41
N ILE A 38 -12.19 21.29 -2.18
CA ILE A 38 -13.13 20.27 -1.70
C ILE A 38 -12.51 18.86 -1.77
N ALA A 39 -11.71 18.58 -2.80
CA ALA A 39 -11.15 17.25 -3.04
C ALA A 39 -9.96 16.90 -2.13
N THR A 40 -9.05 17.85 -1.84
CA THR A 40 -7.83 17.57 -1.08
C THR A 40 -8.05 17.03 0.35
N PRO A 41 -8.94 17.59 1.19
CA PRO A 41 -9.05 17.14 2.58
C PRO A 41 -9.60 15.71 2.69
N THR A 42 -10.52 15.32 1.80
CA THR A 42 -11.13 13.99 1.81
C THR A 42 -10.17 12.92 1.32
N TRP A 43 -9.33 13.23 0.32
CA TRP A 43 -8.32 12.28 -0.19
C TRP A 43 -7.29 11.86 0.85
N LEU A 44 -6.84 12.78 1.72
CA LEU A 44 -5.90 12.46 2.80
C LEU A 44 -6.52 11.51 3.83
N ARG A 45 -7.79 11.76 4.18
CA ARG A 45 -8.55 10.90 5.10
C ARG A 45 -8.76 9.49 4.54
N GLN A 46 -9.13 9.36 3.26
CA GLN A 46 -9.33 8.05 2.63
C GLN A 46 -8.04 7.24 2.54
N ARG A 47 -6.89 7.90 2.35
CA ARG A 47 -5.59 7.23 2.40
C ARG A 47 -5.32 6.63 3.77
N GLU A 48 -5.63 7.34 4.86
CA GLU A 48 -5.39 6.81 6.20
C GLU A 48 -6.31 5.63 6.53
N ILE A 49 -7.59 5.72 6.17
CA ILE A 49 -8.57 4.63 6.26
C ILE A 49 -8.05 3.39 5.49
N SER A 50 -7.58 3.57 4.26
CA SER A 50 -7.03 2.45 3.47
C SER A 50 -5.83 1.76 4.13
N ARG A 51 -5.00 2.50 4.90
CA ARG A 51 -3.87 1.92 5.64
C ARG A 51 -4.33 1.08 6.82
N GLY A 52 -5.33 1.54 7.56
CA GLY A 52 -5.96 0.78 8.65
C GLY A 52 -6.57 -0.52 8.15
N ARG A 53 -7.36 -0.46 7.07
CA ARG A 53 -7.95 -1.64 6.42
C ARG A 53 -6.91 -2.63 5.93
N ALA A 54 -5.86 -2.15 5.26
CA ALA A 54 -4.76 -3.01 4.83
C ALA A 54 -4.07 -3.70 6.01
N CYS A 55 -3.96 -3.03 7.16
CA CYS A 55 -3.43 -3.62 8.38
C CYS A 55 -4.34 -4.73 8.91
N GLN A 56 -5.65 -4.49 8.98
CA GLN A 56 -6.65 -5.47 9.39
C GLN A 56 -6.64 -6.72 8.50
N GLU A 57 -6.59 -6.55 7.17
CA GLU A 57 -6.48 -7.66 6.22
C GLU A 57 -5.21 -8.49 6.42
N ASN A 58 -4.10 -7.84 6.75
CA ASN A 58 -2.86 -8.54 7.07
C ASN A 58 -2.96 -9.33 8.39
N LEU A 59 -3.63 -8.77 9.40
CA LEU A 59 -3.88 -9.47 10.66
C LEU A 59 -4.74 -10.72 10.45
N PHE A 60 -5.79 -10.65 9.63
CA PHE A 60 -6.60 -11.82 9.27
C PHE A 60 -5.79 -12.90 8.54
N LYS A 61 -4.91 -12.50 7.62
CA LYS A 61 -4.01 -13.45 6.93
C LYS A 61 -3.05 -14.14 7.91
N ILE A 62 -2.51 -13.39 8.88
CA ILE A 62 -1.65 -13.96 9.93
C ILE A 62 -2.43 -14.92 10.82
N ASP A 63 -3.67 -14.57 11.19
CA ASP A 63 -4.51 -15.42 12.03
C ASP A 63 -4.87 -16.73 11.32
N GLY A 64 -5.33 -16.66 10.07
CA GLY A 64 -5.62 -17.86 9.27
C GLY A 64 -4.39 -18.73 9.05
N ALA A 65 -3.21 -18.14 8.89
CA ALA A 65 -1.97 -18.89 8.78
C ALA A 65 -1.56 -19.59 10.08
N LYS A 66 -1.78 -18.93 11.22
CA LYS A 66 -1.57 -19.52 12.55
C LYS A 66 -2.54 -20.67 12.80
N GLU A 67 -3.79 -20.56 12.35
CA GLU A 67 -4.75 -21.66 12.41
C GLU A 67 -4.35 -22.84 11.53
N GLN A 68 -3.86 -22.58 10.31
CA GLN A 68 -3.33 -23.64 9.44
C GLN A 68 -2.13 -24.35 10.08
N TYR A 69 -1.21 -23.60 10.70
CA TYR A 69 -0.12 -24.17 11.51
C TYR A 69 -0.65 -25.03 12.65
N ALA A 70 -1.67 -24.56 13.38
CA ALA A 70 -2.27 -25.30 14.49
C ALA A 70 -2.87 -26.64 14.04
N LEU A 71 -3.55 -26.65 12.89
CA LEU A 71 -4.16 -27.84 12.31
C LEU A 71 -3.13 -28.88 11.88
N GLU A 72 -2.04 -28.45 11.24
CA GLU A 72 -0.99 -29.37 10.75
C GLU A 72 -0.18 -29.98 11.90
N TYR A 73 0.21 -29.16 12.88
CA TYR A 73 1.05 -29.60 14.00
C TYR A 73 0.26 -30.08 15.22
N ARG A 74 -1.08 -30.13 15.13
CA ARG A 74 -1.98 -30.45 16.25
C ARG A 74 -1.68 -29.61 17.51
N ALA A 75 -1.30 -28.35 17.30
CA ALA A 75 -0.94 -27.46 18.37
C ALA A 75 -2.22 -26.95 19.07
N SER A 76 -2.20 -26.93 20.40
CA SER A 76 -3.35 -26.52 21.21
C SER A 76 -3.31 -25.02 21.50
N ASN A 77 -4.46 -24.47 21.90
CA ASN A 77 -4.57 -23.08 22.31
C ASN A 77 -3.58 -22.79 23.46
N GLY A 78 -2.82 -21.70 23.33
CA GLY A 78 -1.74 -21.33 24.25
C GLY A 78 -0.33 -21.74 23.80
N THR A 79 -0.20 -22.52 22.72
CA THR A 79 1.12 -22.79 22.11
C THR A 79 1.68 -21.49 21.53
N THR A 80 2.88 -21.11 21.93
CA THR A 80 3.58 -19.94 21.38
C THR A 80 4.07 -20.24 19.97
N VAL A 81 3.67 -19.42 19.01
CA VAL A 81 4.09 -19.52 17.60
C VAL A 81 4.80 -18.24 17.23
N ASP A 82 5.97 -18.38 16.61
CA ASP A 82 6.73 -17.24 16.09
C ASP A 82 6.43 -17.02 14.59
N MET A 83 6.55 -15.78 14.14
CA MET A 83 6.33 -15.36 12.75
C MET A 83 7.24 -16.12 11.77
N THR A 84 8.43 -16.53 12.22
CA THR A 84 9.38 -17.32 11.43
C THR A 84 8.85 -18.73 11.12
N GLN A 85 8.10 -19.33 12.04
CA GLN A 85 7.50 -20.66 11.86
C GLN A 85 6.35 -20.64 10.85
N LEU A 86 5.73 -19.48 10.64
CA LEU A 86 4.70 -19.28 9.60
C LEU A 86 5.31 -19.11 8.20
N LEU A 87 6.56 -18.67 8.09
CA LEU A 87 7.27 -18.52 6.81
C LEU A 87 8.01 -19.80 6.39
N THR A 88 8.66 -20.45 7.35
CA THR A 88 9.47 -21.66 7.13
C THR A 88 9.12 -22.67 8.21
N PRO A 89 8.05 -23.45 8.03
CA PRO A 89 7.67 -24.47 9.00
C PRO A 89 8.75 -25.57 9.07
N PRO A 90 8.98 -26.17 10.25
CA PRO A 90 10.08 -27.12 10.47
C PRO A 90 10.02 -28.40 9.62
N ASN A 91 8.87 -28.76 9.04
CA ASN A 91 8.71 -29.86 8.07
C ASN A 91 8.54 -29.37 6.61
N ALA A 92 8.98 -28.15 6.27
CA ALA A 92 8.98 -27.68 4.89
C ALA A 92 9.95 -28.53 4.04
N THR A 93 9.44 -29.58 3.38
CA THR A 93 10.18 -30.28 2.34
C THR A 93 10.38 -29.33 1.17
N ALA A 94 11.65 -29.10 0.82
CA ALA A 94 12.04 -28.32 -0.35
C ALA A 94 11.30 -28.84 -1.59
N GLY A 95 10.40 -28.02 -2.14
CA GLY A 95 9.53 -28.37 -3.26
C GLY A 95 8.02 -28.28 -2.99
N ALA A 96 7.60 -28.20 -1.72
CA ALA A 96 6.22 -27.86 -1.33
C ALA A 96 6.00 -26.36 -1.03
N GLY A 97 7.08 -25.56 -1.16
CA GLY A 97 7.07 -24.14 -1.50
C GLY A 97 6.23 -23.19 -0.63
N GLU A 98 6.93 -22.51 0.29
CA GLU A 98 6.48 -21.36 1.11
C GLU A 98 5.62 -21.79 2.32
N GLY A 99 5.96 -21.32 3.52
CA GLY A 99 5.11 -21.52 4.69
C GLY A 99 3.72 -20.91 4.51
N TYR A 100 2.89 -20.98 5.55
CA TYR A 100 1.53 -20.42 5.54
C TYR A 100 1.49 -18.93 5.15
N LEU A 101 2.60 -18.20 5.32
CA LEU A 101 2.83 -16.87 4.75
C LEU A 101 3.95 -16.89 3.70
N LYS A 102 3.66 -16.29 2.53
CA LYS A 102 4.65 -16.08 1.45
C LYS A 102 5.71 -15.04 1.79
N ALA A 103 5.34 -14.04 2.58
CA ALA A 103 6.22 -12.98 3.06
C ALA A 103 5.62 -12.38 4.32
N ILE A 104 6.46 -11.83 5.20
CA ILE A 104 5.99 -11.10 6.37
C ILE A 104 5.36 -9.79 5.88
N PRO A 105 4.04 -9.58 6.08
CA PRO A 105 3.42 -8.33 5.68
C PRO A 105 4.00 -7.19 6.53
N THR A 106 4.26 -6.06 5.89
CA THR A 106 4.64 -4.83 6.58
C THR A 106 3.41 -3.95 6.76
N CYS A 107 3.33 -3.23 7.88
CA CYS A 107 2.26 -2.27 8.08
C CYS A 107 2.61 -0.97 7.35
N PHE A 108 1.68 -0.43 6.56
CA PHE A 108 1.86 0.84 5.84
C PHE A 108 1.99 2.07 6.73
N ALA A 109 1.68 1.93 8.03
CA ALA A 109 1.89 2.94 9.06
C ALA A 109 3.16 2.69 9.90
N ASN A 110 4.07 1.83 9.43
CA ASN A 110 5.32 1.45 10.08
C ASN A 110 5.16 0.68 11.41
N GLY A 111 4.02 0.00 11.59
CA GLY A 111 3.80 -0.94 12.69
C GLY A 111 4.45 -2.31 12.46
N THR A 112 4.66 -3.06 13.54
CA THR A 112 5.09 -4.45 13.52
C THR A 112 3.93 -5.36 13.92
N TYR A 113 3.87 -6.56 13.36
CA TYR A 113 2.86 -7.55 13.70
C TYR A 113 3.41 -8.57 14.69
N THR A 114 2.58 -8.98 15.64
CA THR A 114 2.86 -10.04 16.60
C THR A 114 1.78 -11.09 16.49
N VAL A 115 2.17 -12.35 16.29
CA VAL A 115 1.24 -13.47 16.01
C VAL A 115 0.43 -13.87 17.23
N ASN A 116 1.03 -13.71 18.42
CA ASN A 116 0.58 -14.26 19.70
C ASN A 116 0.42 -15.79 19.69
N ALA A 117 0.09 -16.36 20.84
CA ALA A 117 -0.15 -17.80 20.95
C ALA A 117 -1.37 -18.24 20.12
N ILE A 118 -1.42 -19.53 19.78
CA ILE A 118 -2.59 -20.12 19.11
C ILE A 118 -3.85 -19.89 19.98
N GLY A 119 -4.92 -19.41 19.35
CA GLY A 119 -6.16 -19.01 20.03
C GLY A 119 -6.18 -17.58 20.60
N ALA A 120 -5.05 -16.85 20.58
CA ALA A 120 -5.00 -15.42 20.89
C ALA A 120 -4.86 -14.61 19.61
N VAL A 121 -5.65 -13.55 19.44
CA VAL A 121 -5.64 -12.71 18.22
C VAL A 121 -4.25 -12.09 17.96
N PRO A 122 -3.71 -12.12 16.72
CA PRO A 122 -2.53 -11.33 16.36
C PRO A 122 -2.80 -9.84 16.53
N VAL A 123 -1.78 -9.08 16.91
CA VAL A 123 -1.89 -7.63 17.11
C VAL A 123 -0.81 -6.87 16.35
N CYS A 124 -1.16 -5.67 15.90
CA CYS A 124 -0.23 -4.69 15.37
C CYS A 124 0.24 -3.76 16.50
N SER A 125 1.51 -3.34 16.50
CA SER A 125 2.07 -2.42 17.49
C SER A 125 1.35 -1.07 17.58
N ILE A 126 0.67 -0.65 16.51
CA ILE A 126 -0.14 0.57 16.46
C ILE A 126 -1.50 0.34 17.14
N GLY A 127 -2.07 -0.87 17.03
CA GLY A 127 -3.34 -1.23 17.65
C GLY A 127 -4.42 -0.14 17.52
N ALA A 128 -5.04 0.21 18.65
CA ALA A 128 -6.09 1.23 18.72
C ALA A 128 -5.56 2.68 18.74
N THR A 129 -4.25 2.93 18.71
CA THR A 129 -3.70 4.29 18.78
C THR A 129 -3.68 5.02 17.42
N ALA A 130 -4.19 4.37 16.37
CA ALA A 130 -4.30 4.98 15.04
C ALA A 130 -5.36 6.09 15.02
N PHE A 131 -5.06 7.18 14.30
CA PHE A 131 -5.84 8.44 14.36
C PHE A 131 -7.22 8.36 13.66
N LEU A 132 -7.40 7.49 12.66
CA LEU A 132 -8.68 7.39 11.92
C LEU A 132 -9.34 6.02 11.97
N GLU A 133 -8.58 4.95 11.85
CA GLU A 133 -9.10 3.59 11.80
C GLU A 133 -8.19 2.70 12.64
N PRO A 134 -8.73 1.89 13.56
CA PRO A 134 -7.90 1.12 14.48
C PRO A 134 -7.20 -0.04 13.74
N HIS A 135 -5.93 -0.25 14.06
CA HIS A 135 -5.10 -1.34 13.52
C HIS A 135 -5.28 -2.61 14.36
N VAL A 136 -6.54 -3.00 14.55
CA VAL A 136 -6.95 -4.20 15.29
C VAL A 136 -7.74 -5.10 14.36
N MET A 137 -7.75 -6.41 14.62
CA MET A 137 -8.73 -7.27 13.94
C MET A 137 -10.13 -6.87 14.41
N GLN A 138 -11.03 -6.62 13.46
CA GLN A 138 -12.45 -6.53 13.78
C GLN A 138 -12.98 -7.96 13.96
N GLU A 139 -13.89 -8.08 14.90
CA GLU A 139 -14.48 -9.34 15.35
C GLU A 139 -15.46 -9.91 14.32
#